data_AF-A0A4Z1P0Z9-F1
#
_entry.id   AF-A0A4Z1P0Z9-F1
#
_cell.length_a   1.000
_cell.length_b   1.000
_cell.length_c   1.000
_cell.angle_alpha   90.00
_cell.angle_beta   90.00
_cell.angle_gamma   90.00
#
_symmetry.space_group_name_H-M   'P 1'
#
loop_
_entity.id
_entity.type
_entity.pdbx_description
1 polymer ?
#
loop_
_entity_poly.entity_id
_entity_poly.type
_entity_poly.pdbx_seq_one_letter_code
_entity_poly.pdbx_strand_id
1 'polypeptide(L)'
;MSFSGWDEDILMPLSGGGPTLIPMKFKTGGSSPITEDRPVKNLPVKLTFTVPDAKAVVDKVVKAGGKAVTDIKGGKTGALYAKDLDGYLLELIPGGAMTFAGAGYGSSSPEKSATFYSKLAGTSPGPKTKAGAWDISTVPTKKKFYISFLNFKDGRPTKKLPLKIVWSVPSIPGFKKTITDGGGSLIDKGLGVLGAFVGLGYDGVDQIMIEINTGLG
;
A
#
# COMPACT_ATOMS: atom_id res chain seq x y z
N MET A 1 6.89 -20.78 -8.14
CA MET A 1 7.69 -20.08 -9.18
C MET A 1 8.22 -18.81 -8.54
N SER A 2 9.55 -18.63 -8.52
CA SER A 2 10.16 -17.38 -8.06
C SER A 2 10.15 -16.40 -9.24
N PHE A 3 9.47 -15.28 -9.06
CA PHE A 3 9.32 -14.24 -10.06
C PHE A 3 10.44 -13.20 -9.83
N SER A 4 11.45 -13.21 -10.71
CA SER A 4 12.34 -12.08 -11.01
C SER A 4 12.63 -11.08 -9.87
N GLY A 5 13.80 -11.14 -9.24
CA GLY A 5 14.34 -10.07 -8.39
C GLY A 5 13.76 -9.93 -6.97
N TRP A 6 12.68 -10.62 -6.62
CA TRP A 6 12.03 -10.56 -5.31
C TRP A 6 11.60 -11.95 -4.82
N ASP A 7 11.57 -12.15 -3.51
CA ASP A 7 10.86 -13.28 -2.89
C ASP A 7 9.50 -12.77 -2.40
N GLU A 8 8.42 -13.36 -2.91
CA GLU A 8 7.03 -13.04 -2.55
C GLU A 8 6.37 -14.24 -1.89
N ASP A 9 5.87 -14.07 -0.66
CA ASP A 9 4.97 -15.04 -0.05
C ASP A 9 3.52 -14.64 -0.37
N ILE A 10 2.98 -15.24 -1.44
CA ILE A 10 1.62 -14.94 -1.90
C ILE A 10 0.61 -15.62 -0.96
N LEU A 11 -0.04 -14.84 -0.12
CA LEU A 11 -1.26 -15.26 0.57
C LEU A 11 -2.40 -15.28 -0.46
N MET A 12 -2.85 -16.45 -0.89
CA MET A 12 -3.96 -16.53 -1.85
C MET A 12 -5.19 -15.82 -1.28
N PRO A 13 -5.86 -14.94 -2.06
CA PRO A 13 -7.08 -14.31 -1.59
C PRO A 13 -8.14 -15.37 -1.30
N LEU A 14 -8.95 -15.15 -0.27
CA LEU A 14 -10.15 -15.93 -0.01
C LEU A 14 -11.03 -16.00 -1.28
N SER A 15 -11.76 -17.10 -1.45
CA SER A 15 -12.69 -17.29 -2.57
C SER A 15 -13.62 -16.09 -2.73
N GLY A 16 -13.56 -15.41 -3.88
CA GLY A 16 -14.31 -14.18 -4.17
C GLY A 16 -13.47 -12.98 -4.62
N GLY A 17 -12.13 -13.10 -4.56
CA GLY A 17 -11.23 -12.04 -4.97
C GLY A 17 -11.18 -10.89 -3.95
N GLY A 18 -10.08 -10.14 -3.92
CA GLY A 18 -9.86 -9.15 -2.88
C GLY A 18 -8.47 -8.54 -2.96
N PRO A 19 -8.24 -7.40 -2.29
CA PRO A 19 -6.87 -6.92 -2.09
C PRO A 19 -6.09 -7.97 -1.27
N THR A 20 -4.87 -8.29 -1.69
CA THR A 20 -3.98 -9.23 -1.01
C THR A 20 -2.84 -8.48 -0.36
N LEU A 21 -2.45 -8.90 0.83
CA LEU A 21 -1.20 -8.49 1.47
C LEU A 21 -0.14 -9.54 1.18
N ILE A 22 0.97 -9.10 0.59
CA ILE A 22 2.11 -9.94 0.25
C ILE A 22 3.31 -9.38 1.03
N PRO A 23 3.76 -10.04 2.09
CA PRO A 23 5.06 -9.74 2.68
C PRO A 23 6.14 -10.04 1.64
N MET A 24 7.04 -9.08 1.43
CA MET A 24 8.11 -9.21 0.44
C MET A 24 9.43 -8.79 1.06
N LYS A 25 10.50 -9.53 0.72
CA LYS A 25 11.86 -9.07 0.95
C LYS A 25 12.41 -8.49 -0.35
N PHE A 26 12.64 -7.19 -0.37
CA PHE A 26 13.36 -6.54 -1.46
C PHE A 26 14.84 -6.90 -1.35
N LYS A 27 15.41 -7.47 -2.42
CA LYS A 27 16.83 -7.83 -2.50
C LYS A 27 17.52 -6.97 -3.56
N THR A 28 18.77 -6.62 -3.30
CA THR A 28 19.68 -6.05 -4.29
C THR A 28 20.20 -7.13 -5.25
N GLY A 29 20.35 -6.76 -6.52
CA GLY A 29 20.90 -7.63 -7.57
C GLY A 29 19.86 -8.42 -8.38
N GLY A 30 20.33 -9.17 -9.38
CA GLY A 30 19.47 -9.88 -10.34
C GLY A 30 18.71 -8.94 -11.28
N SER A 31 17.45 -9.26 -11.59
CA SER A 31 16.54 -8.45 -12.40
C SER A 31 15.78 -7.37 -11.60
N SER A 32 16.11 -7.20 -10.31
CA SER A 32 15.50 -6.21 -9.43
C SER A 32 15.87 -4.78 -9.87
N PRO A 33 14.90 -3.87 -10.11
CA PRO A 33 15.16 -2.44 -10.27
C PRO A 33 15.61 -1.73 -8.98
N ILE A 34 15.68 -2.44 -7.84
CA ILE A 34 16.20 -1.87 -6.59
C ILE A 34 17.71 -2.11 -6.51
N THR A 35 18.43 -1.01 -6.32
CA THR A 35 19.90 -0.95 -6.32
C THR A 35 20.50 -0.90 -4.92
N GLU A 36 19.68 -0.83 -3.87
CA GLU A 36 20.12 -0.74 -2.48
C GLU A 36 19.16 -1.52 -1.56
N ASP A 37 19.68 -2.18 -0.53
CA ASP A 37 18.84 -2.81 0.48
C ASP A 37 18.16 -1.71 1.30
N ARG A 38 16.86 -1.87 1.56
CA ARG A 38 16.05 -0.87 2.27
C ARG A 38 15.52 -1.43 3.58
N PRO A 39 15.51 -0.64 4.68
CA PRO A 39 14.96 -1.10 5.95
C PRO A 39 13.46 -1.38 5.79
N VAL A 40 13.02 -2.55 6.26
CA VAL A 40 11.60 -2.96 6.19
C VAL A 40 10.85 -2.75 7.50
N LYS A 41 11.56 -2.43 8.60
CA LYS A 41 10.95 -2.18 9.91
C LYS A 41 10.55 -0.73 10.08
N ASN A 42 9.46 -0.53 10.81
CA ASN A 42 8.89 0.77 11.21
C ASN A 42 8.62 1.72 10.04
N LEU A 43 8.30 1.17 8.87
CA LEU A 43 7.89 1.96 7.73
C LEU A 43 6.63 2.77 8.07
N PRO A 44 6.39 3.91 7.39
CA PRO A 44 5.17 4.69 7.53
C PRO A 44 3.95 3.96 6.93
N VAL A 45 3.73 2.67 7.20
CA VAL A 45 2.64 1.87 6.62
C VAL A 45 1.48 1.76 7.60
N LYS A 46 0.25 1.91 7.08
CA LYS A 46 -1.01 1.66 7.78
C LYS A 46 -1.85 0.65 7.01
N LEU A 47 -2.33 -0.39 7.69
CA LEU A 47 -3.26 -1.38 7.15
C LEU A 47 -4.59 -1.26 7.88
N THR A 48 -5.67 -1.01 7.12
CA THR A 48 -7.01 -0.91 7.70
C THR A 48 -7.80 -2.18 7.50
N PHE A 49 -8.37 -2.69 8.59
CA PHE A 49 -9.27 -3.83 8.60
C PHE A 49 -10.62 -3.44 9.20
N THR A 50 -11.68 -3.97 8.62
CA THR A 50 -12.99 -4.06 9.25
C THR A 50 -13.07 -5.41 9.94
N VAL A 51 -13.45 -5.44 11.22
CA VAL A 51 -13.35 -6.64 12.07
C VAL A 51 -14.58 -6.78 12.98
N PRO A 52 -15.05 -8.02 13.25
CA PRO A 52 -16.22 -8.22 14.10
C PRO A 52 -16.00 -7.77 15.55
N ASP A 53 -14.80 -8.01 16.08
CA ASP A 53 -14.39 -7.59 17.42
C ASP A 53 -12.95 -7.05 17.36
N ALA A 54 -12.81 -5.73 17.45
CA ALA A 54 -11.51 -5.08 17.37
C ALA A 54 -10.62 -5.42 18.57
N LYS A 55 -11.19 -5.60 19.78
CA LYS A 55 -10.43 -5.90 20.99
C LYS A 55 -9.84 -7.31 20.91
N ALA A 56 -10.65 -8.29 20.52
CA ALA A 56 -10.18 -9.66 20.33
C ALA A 56 -9.07 -9.75 19.27
N VAL A 57 -9.11 -8.92 18.22
CA VAL A 57 -8.06 -8.86 17.21
C VAL A 57 -6.78 -8.20 17.75
N VAL A 58 -6.87 -7.11 18.52
CA VAL A 58 -5.70 -6.53 19.22
C VAL A 58 -5.03 -7.58 20.12
N ASP A 59 -5.81 -8.32 20.91
CA ASP A 59 -5.28 -9.33 21.82
C ASP A 59 -4.56 -10.46 21.05
N LYS A 60 -5.10 -10.87 19.89
CA LYS A 60 -4.44 -11.82 18.99
C LYS A 60 -3.12 -11.28 18.42
N VAL A 61 -3.08 -10.01 18.01
CA VAL A 61 -1.86 -9.36 17.51
C VAL A 61 -0.79 -9.32 18.60
N VAL A 62 -1.15 -8.94 19.82
CA VAL A 62 -0.23 -8.93 20.97
C VAL A 62 0.28 -10.33 21.28
N LYS A 63 -0.61 -11.34 21.29
CA LYS A 63 -0.22 -12.74 21.49
C LYS A 63 0.74 -13.25 20.41
N ALA A 64 0.64 -12.73 19.19
CA ALA A 64 1.55 -13.04 18.08
C ALA A 64 2.88 -12.24 18.12
N GLY A 65 3.12 -11.45 19.16
CA GLY A 65 4.35 -10.65 19.35
C GLY A 65 4.26 -9.21 18.84
N GLY A 66 3.12 -8.80 18.32
CA GLY A 66 2.82 -7.40 18.01
C GLY A 66 2.59 -6.56 19.26
N LYS A 67 2.11 -5.32 19.08
CA LYS A 67 1.90 -4.37 20.19
C LYS A 67 0.55 -3.67 20.07
N ALA A 68 -0.18 -3.55 21.17
CA ALA A 68 -1.33 -2.66 21.22
C ALA A 68 -0.87 -1.19 21.13
N VAL A 69 -1.69 -0.32 20.52
CA VAL A 69 -1.45 1.12 20.46
C VAL A 69 -2.62 1.82 21.14
N THR A 70 -2.35 2.43 22.29
CA THR A 70 -3.37 3.08 23.14
C THR A 70 -3.48 4.59 22.90
N ASP A 71 -2.39 5.25 22.51
CA ASP A 71 -2.30 6.73 22.51
C ASP A 71 -2.24 7.33 21.11
N ILE A 72 -3.18 6.95 20.27
CA ILE A 72 -3.20 7.42 18.88
C ILE A 72 -3.98 8.73 18.72
N LYS A 73 -3.24 9.83 18.57
CA LYS A 73 -3.85 11.15 18.32
C LYS A 73 -4.39 11.19 16.89
N GLY A 74 -5.67 11.50 16.70
CA GLY A 74 -6.26 11.56 15.35
C GLY A 74 -6.59 10.20 14.73
N GLY A 75 -6.66 9.15 15.55
CA GLY A 75 -7.30 7.91 15.12
C GLY A 75 -8.77 8.11 14.77
N LYS A 76 -9.30 7.24 13.93
CA LYS A 76 -10.72 7.14 13.62
C LYS A 76 -11.49 6.76 14.89
N THR A 77 -12.52 7.54 15.22
CA THR A 77 -13.40 7.27 16.37
C THR A 77 -13.95 5.85 16.34
N GLY A 78 -13.83 5.14 17.46
CA GLY A 78 -14.28 3.77 17.63
C GLY A 78 -13.34 2.70 17.05
N ALA A 79 -12.30 3.07 16.31
CA ALA A 79 -11.29 2.12 15.87
C ALA A 79 -10.28 1.82 16.99
N LEU A 80 -9.79 0.59 17.04
CA LEU A 80 -8.63 0.21 17.86
C LEU A 80 -7.40 0.06 16.98
N TYR A 81 -6.23 0.14 17.62
CA TYR A 81 -4.96 0.14 16.89
C TYR A 81 -3.95 -0.81 17.50
N ALA A 82 -3.16 -1.41 16.62
CA ALA A 82 -2.03 -2.25 16.99
C ALA A 82 -0.86 -2.04 16.03
N LYS A 83 0.29 -2.61 16.36
CA LYS A 83 1.44 -2.76 15.47
C LYS A 83 1.75 -4.24 15.29
N ASP A 84 2.09 -4.63 14.07
CA ASP A 84 2.62 -5.96 13.80
C ASP A 84 4.09 -6.09 14.26
N LEU A 85 4.72 -7.21 13.90
CA LEU A 85 6.11 -7.53 14.26
C LEU A 85 7.14 -6.58 13.63
N ASP A 86 6.82 -6.01 12.48
CA ASP A 86 7.69 -5.05 11.79
C ASP A 86 7.36 -3.59 12.16
N GLY A 87 6.31 -3.37 12.94
CA GLY A 87 5.93 -2.05 13.45
C GLY A 87 4.95 -1.29 12.57
N TYR A 88 4.35 -1.94 11.56
CA TYR A 88 3.32 -1.34 10.72
C TYR A 88 2.03 -1.14 11.51
N LEU A 89 1.36 -0.02 11.29
CA LEU A 89 0.16 0.33 12.02
C LEU A 89 -1.03 -0.46 11.49
N LEU A 90 -1.74 -1.16 12.37
CA LEU A 90 -3.00 -1.83 12.08
C LEU A 90 -4.15 -0.97 12.62
N GLU A 91 -5.07 -0.56 11.77
CA GLU A 91 -6.30 0.13 12.12
C GLU A 91 -7.47 -0.85 12.06
N LEU A 92 -8.09 -1.10 13.21
CA LEU A 92 -9.10 -2.13 13.40
C LEU A 92 -10.45 -1.45 13.65
N ILE A 93 -11.27 -1.38 12.60
CA ILE A 93 -12.60 -0.77 12.65
C ILE A 93 -13.61 -1.84 13.05
N PRO A 94 -14.28 -1.72 14.21
CA PRO A 94 -15.28 -2.69 14.63
C PRO A 94 -16.52 -2.66 13.72
N GLY A 95 -17.10 -3.85 13.51
CA GLY A 95 -18.30 -4.07 12.73
C GLY A 95 -18.07 -4.99 11.54
N GLY A 96 -19.09 -5.75 11.14
CA GLY A 96 -19.05 -6.60 9.94
C GLY A 96 -18.08 -7.79 10.02
N ALA A 97 -17.75 -8.34 8.85
CA ALA A 97 -16.83 -9.47 8.71
C ALA A 97 -15.37 -9.00 8.60
N MET A 98 -14.44 -9.86 9.00
CA MET A 98 -12.99 -9.65 8.83
C MET A 98 -12.67 -9.34 7.36
N THR A 99 -12.30 -8.10 7.06
CA THR A 99 -12.07 -7.62 5.70
C THR A 99 -10.88 -6.66 5.66
N PHE A 100 -9.97 -6.85 4.71
CA PHE A 100 -8.92 -5.88 4.43
C PHE A 100 -9.51 -4.71 3.62
N ALA A 101 -9.64 -3.55 4.27
CA ALA A 101 -10.41 -2.41 3.79
C ALA A 101 -9.56 -1.28 3.20
N GLY A 102 -8.26 -1.26 3.46
CA GLY A 102 -7.37 -0.27 2.85
C GLY A 102 -5.91 -0.45 3.22
N ALA A 103 -5.05 0.02 2.33
CA ALA A 103 -3.62 0.15 2.57
C ALA A 103 -3.25 1.64 2.57
N GLY A 104 -2.29 2.04 3.39
CA GLY A 104 -1.79 3.39 3.36
C GLY A 104 -0.30 3.46 3.66
N TYR A 105 0.33 4.52 3.17
CA TYR A 105 1.73 4.78 3.41
C TYR A 105 1.99 6.26 3.65
N GLY A 106 3.14 6.57 4.26
CA GLY A 106 3.58 7.93 4.49
C GLY A 106 3.99 8.58 3.19
N SER A 107 3.42 9.74 2.90
CA SER A 107 3.69 10.50 1.70
C SER A 107 4.25 11.88 2.04
N SER A 108 5.23 12.33 1.27
CA SER A 108 5.76 13.70 1.37
C SER A 108 4.72 14.75 0.94
N SER A 109 3.72 14.35 0.17
CA SER A 109 2.58 15.20 -0.21
C SER A 109 1.32 14.35 -0.39
N PRO A 110 0.52 14.13 0.67
CA PRO A 110 -0.70 13.32 0.60
C PRO A 110 -1.64 13.70 -0.53
N GLU A 111 -1.76 15.00 -0.82
CA GLU A 111 -2.64 15.54 -1.86
C GLU A 111 -2.15 15.22 -3.28
N LYS A 112 -0.84 15.40 -3.55
CA LYS A 112 -0.24 15.05 -4.84
C LYS A 112 -0.33 13.54 -5.07
N SER A 113 -0.04 12.74 -4.05
CA SER A 113 -0.17 11.29 -4.14
C SER A 113 -1.62 10.88 -4.39
N ALA A 114 -2.57 11.42 -3.64
CA ALA A 114 -3.98 11.13 -3.89
C ALA A 114 -4.42 11.49 -5.32
N THR A 115 -4.00 12.65 -5.82
CA THR A 115 -4.27 13.07 -7.22
C THR A 115 -3.63 12.12 -8.24
N PHE A 116 -2.41 11.66 -8.00
CA PHE A 116 -1.72 10.72 -8.88
C PHE A 116 -2.45 9.37 -8.92
N TYR A 117 -2.72 8.78 -7.76
CA TYR A 117 -3.34 7.46 -7.67
C TYR A 117 -4.83 7.48 -8.04
N SER A 118 -5.54 8.60 -7.91
CA SER A 118 -6.92 8.71 -8.37
C SER A 118 -7.02 8.65 -9.89
N LYS A 119 -6.03 9.17 -10.62
CA LYS A 119 -5.94 9.01 -12.08
C LYS A 119 -5.75 7.55 -12.49
N LEU A 120 -4.89 6.80 -11.76
CA LEU A 120 -4.73 5.36 -11.98
C LEU A 120 -6.00 4.58 -11.65
N ALA A 121 -6.68 4.95 -10.56
CA ALA A 121 -7.91 4.31 -10.12
C ALA A 121 -9.14 4.64 -10.99
N GLY A 122 -9.08 5.70 -11.80
CA GLY A 122 -10.26 6.26 -12.47
C GLY A 122 -11.28 6.82 -11.48
N THR A 123 -10.83 7.32 -10.33
CA THR A 123 -11.69 7.87 -9.27
C THR A 123 -11.26 9.29 -8.88
N SER A 124 -11.91 9.84 -7.86
CA SER A 124 -11.53 11.13 -7.27
C SER A 124 -11.03 10.92 -5.84
N PRO A 125 -10.06 11.73 -5.37
CA PRO A 125 -9.68 11.75 -3.97
C PRO A 125 -10.89 12.08 -3.09
N GLY A 126 -11.00 11.40 -1.95
CA GLY A 126 -11.88 11.82 -0.87
C GLY A 126 -11.38 13.12 -0.23
N PRO A 127 -12.23 13.77 0.60
CA PRO A 127 -11.85 15.00 1.28
C PRO A 127 -10.63 14.77 2.19
N LYS A 128 -9.73 15.75 2.20
CA LYS A 128 -8.58 15.74 3.11
C LYS A 128 -9.07 15.75 4.55
N THR A 129 -8.61 14.78 5.33
CA THR A 129 -8.88 14.71 6.76
C THR A 129 -7.66 15.21 7.51
N LYS A 130 -7.80 16.29 8.28
CA LYS A 130 -6.77 16.72 9.24
C LYS A 130 -7.05 15.99 10.55
N ALA A 131 -6.17 15.08 10.96
CA ALA A 131 -6.41 14.27 12.13
C ALA A 131 -5.16 14.22 13.01
N GLY A 132 -5.08 15.09 14.02
CA GLY A 132 -4.11 15.02 15.12
C GLY A 132 -2.67 14.65 14.70
N ALA A 133 -2.33 13.36 14.72
CA ALA A 133 -1.01 12.83 14.38
C ALA A 133 -0.67 12.82 12.87
N TRP A 134 -1.63 12.98 11.97
CA TRP A 134 -1.38 12.98 10.52
C TRP A 134 -2.44 13.72 9.70
N ASP A 135 -2.04 14.19 8.53
CA ASP A 135 -2.97 14.58 7.47
C ASP A 135 -3.21 13.37 6.56
N ILE A 136 -4.47 13.06 6.22
CA ILE A 136 -4.81 11.95 5.31
C ILE A 136 -5.47 12.49 4.04
N SER A 137 -5.05 11.97 2.90
CA SER A 137 -5.85 11.95 1.68
C SER A 137 -6.10 10.50 1.28
N THR A 138 -7.33 10.19 0.85
CA THR A 138 -7.74 8.80 0.56
C THR A 138 -8.26 8.72 -0.87
N VAL A 139 -7.90 7.65 -1.57
CA VAL A 139 -8.38 7.35 -2.93
C VAL A 139 -9.16 6.04 -2.88
N PRO A 140 -10.48 6.06 -3.12
CA PRO A 140 -11.24 4.84 -3.36
C PRO A 140 -10.72 4.18 -4.64
N THR A 141 -10.41 2.89 -4.58
CA THR A 141 -9.85 2.17 -5.75
C THR A 141 -10.79 1.07 -6.25
N LYS A 142 -11.65 0.56 -5.36
CA LYS A 142 -12.81 -0.26 -5.69
C LYS A 142 -13.82 -0.19 -4.55
N LYS A 143 -14.98 -0.84 -4.72
CA LYS A 143 -15.99 -0.94 -3.66
C LYS A 143 -15.36 -1.48 -2.37
N LYS A 144 -15.46 -0.71 -1.29
CA LYS A 144 -14.94 -1.02 0.06
C LYS A 144 -13.42 -1.20 0.17
N PHE A 145 -12.63 -0.71 -0.80
CA PHE A 145 -11.17 -0.67 -0.68
C PHE A 145 -10.62 0.69 -1.12
N TYR A 146 -9.64 1.18 -0.38
CA TYR A 146 -9.01 2.48 -0.64
C TYR A 146 -7.51 2.45 -0.36
N ILE A 147 -6.80 3.42 -0.96
CA ILE A 147 -5.43 3.76 -0.60
C ILE A 147 -5.42 5.06 0.20
N SER A 148 -4.70 5.12 1.30
CA SER A 148 -4.52 6.33 2.10
C SER A 148 -3.08 6.83 2.06
N PHE A 149 -2.92 8.15 1.90
CA PHE A 149 -1.63 8.83 1.92
C PHE A 149 -1.57 9.67 3.18
N LEU A 150 -0.57 9.40 4.03
CA LEU A 150 -0.49 9.99 5.36
C LEU A 150 0.73 10.91 5.46
N ASN A 151 0.58 12.08 6.07
CA ASN A 151 1.73 12.86 6.51
C ASN A 151 2.03 12.52 7.98
N PHE A 152 2.89 11.53 8.22
CA PHE A 152 3.36 11.18 9.57
C PHE A 152 4.24 12.31 10.12
N LYS A 153 3.86 12.86 11.28
CA LYS A 153 4.55 14.01 11.90
C LYS A 153 5.79 13.61 12.72
N ASP A 154 6.22 12.36 12.67
CA ASP A 154 7.35 11.83 13.45
C ASP A 154 8.66 11.73 12.65
N GLY A 155 8.71 12.32 11.45
CA GLY A 155 9.93 12.49 10.67
C GLY A 155 10.45 11.22 9.96
N ARG A 156 9.70 10.12 10.00
CA ARG A 156 10.06 8.90 9.25
C ARG A 156 10.10 9.17 7.74
N PRO A 157 11.01 8.53 6.98
CA PRO A 157 11.15 8.75 5.55
C PRO A 157 9.88 8.30 4.82
N THR A 158 9.50 9.04 3.78
CA THR A 158 8.32 8.74 2.93
C THR A 158 8.71 8.34 1.51
N LYS A 159 9.95 8.62 1.11
CA LYS A 159 10.44 8.38 -0.26
C LYS A 159 11.07 7.01 -0.39
N LYS A 160 10.95 6.41 -1.57
CA LYS A 160 11.57 5.13 -1.96
C LYS A 160 11.30 4.02 -0.95
N LEU A 161 10.11 3.99 -0.35
CA LEU A 161 9.75 2.93 0.59
C LEU A 161 9.89 1.56 -0.11
N PRO A 162 10.32 0.50 0.60
CA PRO A 162 10.25 -0.86 0.08
C PRO A 162 8.78 -1.32 0.10
N LEU A 163 8.00 -0.76 -0.82
CA LEU A 163 6.57 -0.98 -1.00
C LEU A 163 6.28 -1.06 -2.50
N LYS A 164 5.45 -2.03 -2.89
CA LYS A 164 4.92 -2.18 -4.25
C LYS A 164 3.40 -2.20 -4.20
N ILE A 165 2.74 -1.45 -5.07
CA ILE A 165 1.28 -1.47 -5.24
C ILE A 165 0.96 -2.09 -6.59
N VAL A 166 0.25 -3.21 -6.57
CA VAL A 166 -0.11 -3.97 -7.78
C VAL A 166 -1.55 -3.69 -8.17
N TRP A 167 -1.78 -3.38 -9.43
CA TRP A 167 -3.13 -3.17 -9.99
C TRP A 167 -3.41 -4.14 -11.12
N SER A 168 -4.66 -4.58 -11.21
CA SER A 168 -5.17 -5.09 -12.49
C SER A 168 -5.70 -3.90 -13.29
N VAL A 169 -5.27 -3.77 -14.54
CA VAL A 169 -5.66 -2.65 -15.41
C VAL A 169 -6.02 -3.14 -16.80
N PRO A 170 -6.84 -2.40 -17.57
CA PRO A 170 -7.26 -2.85 -18.90
C PRO A 170 -6.19 -2.64 -19.99
N SER A 171 -5.16 -1.82 -19.77
CA SER A 171 -4.18 -1.52 -20.83
C SER A 171 -2.82 -1.07 -20.31
N ILE A 172 -1.73 -1.69 -20.82
CA ILE A 172 -0.35 -1.25 -20.59
C ILE A 172 -0.09 0.17 -21.12
N PRO A 173 -0.47 0.55 -22.36
CA PRO A 173 -0.19 1.90 -22.88
C PRO A 173 -0.83 3.01 -22.04
N GLY A 174 -2.09 2.81 -21.63
CA GLY A 174 -2.81 3.72 -20.75
C GLY A 174 -2.09 3.92 -19.42
N PHE A 175 -1.62 2.84 -18.78
CA PHE A 175 -0.80 2.94 -17.58
C PHE A 175 0.49 3.72 -17.81
N LYS A 176 1.25 3.38 -18.86
CA LYS A 176 2.51 4.08 -19.15
C LYS A 176 2.27 5.58 -19.26
N LYS A 177 1.21 5.98 -19.96
CA LYS A 177 0.77 7.37 -20.08
C LYS A 177 0.43 8.00 -18.72
N THR A 178 -0.35 7.32 -17.87
CA THR A 178 -0.68 7.83 -16.54
C THR A 178 0.55 8.04 -15.67
N ILE A 179 1.51 7.11 -15.70
CA ILE A 179 2.77 7.25 -14.96
C ILE A 179 3.55 8.47 -15.45
N THR A 180 3.78 8.61 -16.76
CA THR A 180 4.56 9.71 -17.32
C THR A 180 3.87 11.06 -17.14
N ASP A 181 2.56 11.16 -17.37
CA ASP A 181 1.79 12.40 -17.17
C ASP A 181 1.74 12.82 -15.70
N GLY A 182 1.87 11.86 -14.78
CA GLY A 182 1.93 12.09 -13.35
C GLY A 182 3.32 12.46 -12.84
N GLY A 183 4.32 12.62 -13.72
CA GLY A 183 5.71 12.90 -13.36
C GLY A 183 6.46 11.70 -12.78
N GLY A 184 5.90 10.50 -12.92
CA GLY A 184 6.55 9.24 -12.55
C GLY A 184 7.57 8.78 -13.59
N SER A 185 8.22 7.65 -13.31
CA SER A 185 9.21 7.03 -14.20
C SER A 185 8.85 5.59 -14.51
N LEU A 186 9.08 5.15 -15.74
CA LEU A 186 8.86 3.76 -16.15
C LEU A 186 10.06 2.90 -15.81
N ILE A 187 9.80 1.62 -15.53
CA ILE A 187 10.82 0.60 -15.33
C ILE A 187 10.67 -0.42 -16.47
N ASP A 188 11.35 -0.18 -17.59
CA ASP A 188 11.25 -1.04 -18.78
C ASP A 188 12.31 -2.18 -18.79
N LYS A 189 13.34 -2.09 -17.92
CA LYS A 189 14.42 -3.09 -17.86
C LYS A 189 13.97 -4.34 -17.08
N GLY A 190 14.26 -5.52 -17.62
CA GLY A 190 14.12 -6.80 -16.91
C GLY A 190 12.78 -7.50 -17.05
N LEU A 191 11.82 -6.94 -17.81
CA LEU A 191 10.50 -7.55 -17.99
C LEU A 191 10.44 -8.65 -19.05
N GLY A 192 11.36 -8.66 -20.03
CA GLY A 192 11.38 -9.67 -21.10
C GLY A 192 10.02 -9.84 -21.79
N VAL A 193 9.61 -11.09 -22.02
CA VAL A 193 8.31 -11.44 -22.62
C VAL A 193 7.10 -11.06 -21.76
N LEU A 194 7.29 -10.86 -20.45
CA LEU A 194 6.21 -10.45 -19.54
C LEU A 194 5.81 -8.99 -19.74
N GLY A 195 6.68 -8.16 -20.35
CA GLY A 195 6.39 -6.74 -20.61
C GLY A 195 5.17 -6.48 -21.51
N ALA A 196 4.65 -7.51 -22.18
CA ALA A 196 3.38 -7.45 -22.91
C ALA A 196 2.14 -7.42 -21.99
N PHE A 197 2.25 -7.94 -20.76
CA PHE A 197 1.14 -8.09 -19.82
C PHE A 197 1.40 -7.47 -18.45
N VAL A 198 2.66 -7.12 -18.17
CA VAL A 198 3.15 -6.51 -16.94
C VAL A 198 3.77 -5.16 -17.25
N GLY A 199 3.40 -4.15 -16.47
CA GLY A 199 4.01 -2.81 -16.52
C GLY A 199 4.55 -2.44 -15.15
N LEU A 200 5.72 -1.81 -15.11
CA LEU A 200 6.35 -1.34 -13.88
C LEU A 200 6.68 0.16 -13.99
N GLY A 201 6.55 0.86 -12.86
CA GLY A 201 6.91 2.27 -12.76
C GLY A 201 7.05 2.74 -11.31
N TYR A 202 7.49 3.98 -11.16
CA TYR A 202 7.48 4.70 -9.89
C TYR A 202 6.52 5.88 -9.97
N ASP A 203 5.81 6.17 -8.87
CA ASP A 203 5.04 7.41 -8.80
C ASP A 203 5.94 8.66 -8.81
N GLY A 204 5.36 9.79 -9.22
CA GLY A 204 6.08 11.06 -9.33
C GLY A 204 6.28 11.81 -8.01
N VAL A 205 5.81 11.27 -6.88
CA VAL A 205 5.78 12.01 -5.59
C VAL A 205 6.83 11.48 -4.63
N ASP A 206 6.73 10.20 -4.31
CA ASP A 206 7.55 9.53 -3.31
C ASP A 206 8.38 8.38 -3.92
N GLN A 207 8.26 8.14 -5.23
CA GLN A 207 8.94 7.05 -5.94
C GLN A 207 8.55 5.68 -5.39
N ILE A 208 7.25 5.49 -5.10
CA ILE A 208 6.69 4.19 -4.73
C ILE A 208 6.54 3.34 -5.98
N MET A 209 6.90 2.06 -5.88
CA MET A 209 6.82 1.14 -6.99
C MET A 209 5.37 0.75 -7.28
N ILE A 210 5.02 0.78 -8.56
CA ILE A 210 3.71 0.38 -9.06
C ILE A 210 3.94 -0.72 -10.09
N GLU A 211 3.18 -1.79 -9.93
CA GLU A 211 3.06 -2.86 -10.91
C GLU A 211 1.63 -2.90 -11.43
N ILE A 212 1.48 -3.17 -12.71
CA ILE A 212 0.20 -3.46 -13.32
C ILE A 212 0.22 -4.80 -14.04
N ASN A 213 -0.94 -5.46 -14.07
CA ASN A 213 -1.15 -6.71 -14.78
C ASN A 213 -2.44 -6.63 -15.61
N THR A 214 -2.36 -6.92 -16.92
CA THR A 214 -3.55 -6.90 -17.81
C THR A 214 -4.25 -8.26 -17.91
N GLY A 215 -3.76 -9.29 -17.23
CA GLY A 215 -4.17 -10.69 -17.42
C GLY A 215 -5.12 -11.29 -16.37
N LEU A 216 -5.74 -10.49 -15.49
CA LEU A 216 -6.54 -11.01 -14.36
C LEU A 216 -7.90 -10.29 -14.17
N GLY A 217 -8.47 -9.78 -15.26
CA GLY A 217 -9.84 -9.23 -15.28
C GLY A 217 -10.90 -10.32 -15.26
#